data_AF-A0A8J3IUP8-F1
#
_entry.id   AF-A0A8J3IUP8-F1
#
_cell.length_a   1.000
_cell.length_b   1.000
_cell.length_c   1.000
_cell.angle_alpha   90.00
_cell.angle_beta   90.00
_cell.angle_gamma   90.00
#
_symmetry.space_group_name_H-M   'P 1'
#
loop_
_entity.id
_entity.type
_entity.pdbx_description
1 polymer ?
#
loop_
_entity_poly.entity_id
_entity_poly.type
_entity_poly.pdbx_seq_one_letter_code
_entity_poly.pdbx_strand_id
1 'polypeptide(L)'
;MKWFFSLKALLIVYAFLAGISGLAEALAPHQFVGSFLTSLNADGAFMAQTTGVFQAGTAIIAFMARNVGDKVALRSLLAGFTFINAGVVAVAVQQMVSRGTVSSDGIGDLIVHGLMAVWFGYYLVANLAKR
;
A
#
# COMPACT_ATOMS: atom_id res chain seq x y z
N MET A 1 28.26 -7.11 -7.48
CA MET A 1 27.36 -7.62 -6.41
C MET A 1 27.01 -6.61 -5.31
N LYS A 2 27.83 -5.61 -4.97
CA LYS A 2 27.51 -4.64 -3.88
C LYS A 2 26.29 -3.74 -4.11
N TRP A 3 25.91 -3.46 -5.37
CA TRP A 3 24.81 -2.53 -5.67
C TRP A 3 23.41 -3.11 -5.37
N PHE A 4 23.21 -4.42 -5.56
CA PHE A 4 21.94 -5.12 -5.30
C PHE A 4 21.52 -5.10 -3.82
N PHE A 5 22.49 -4.93 -2.89
CA PHE A 5 22.23 -4.86 -1.45
C PHE A 5 22.21 -3.44 -0.90
N SER A 6 22.23 -2.42 -1.76
CA SER A 6 22.02 -1.03 -1.29
C SER A 6 20.57 -0.82 -0.89
N LEU A 7 20.32 -0.05 0.18
CA LEU A 7 18.96 0.26 0.65
C LEU A 7 18.11 0.86 -0.49
N LYS A 8 18.70 1.74 -1.29
CA LYS A 8 18.07 2.30 -2.48
C LYS A 8 17.61 1.22 -3.47
N ALA A 9 18.48 0.28 -3.84
CA ALA A 9 18.11 -0.80 -4.75
C ALA A 9 17.00 -1.69 -4.16
N LEU A 10 17.11 -2.03 -2.87
CA LEU A 10 16.09 -2.79 -2.16
C LEU A 10 14.73 -2.08 -2.13
N LEU A 11 14.70 -0.76 -1.91
CA LEU A 11 13.47 0.05 -1.93
C LEU A 11 12.84 0.11 -3.32
N ILE A 12 13.64 0.17 -4.38
CA ILE A 12 13.14 0.16 -5.76
C ILE A 12 12.55 -1.22 -6.09
N VAL A 13 13.27 -2.30 -5.78
CA VAL A 13 12.80 -3.68 -6.03
C VAL A 13 11.53 -3.95 -5.22
N TYR A 14 11.51 -3.59 -3.94
CA TYR A 14 10.33 -3.70 -3.09
C TYR A 14 9.16 -2.92 -3.68
N ALA A 15 9.35 -1.65 -4.05
CA ALA A 15 8.29 -0.83 -4.62
C ALA A 15 7.71 -1.44 -5.91
N PHE A 16 8.55 -2.04 -6.75
CA PHE A 16 8.09 -2.68 -7.97
C PHE A 16 7.26 -3.93 -7.69
N LEU A 17 7.79 -4.84 -6.86
CA LEU A 17 7.11 -6.09 -6.52
C LEU A 17 5.80 -5.82 -5.77
N ALA A 18 5.85 -4.98 -4.73
CA ALA A 18 4.70 -4.59 -3.93
C ALA A 18 3.67 -3.78 -4.74
N GLY A 19 4.12 -2.94 -5.66
CA GLY A 19 3.23 -2.18 -6.54
C GLY A 19 2.44 -3.10 -7.48
N ILE A 20 3.11 -4.05 -8.14
CA ILE A 20 2.44 -4.97 -9.07
C ILE A 20 1.51 -5.92 -8.33
N SER A 21 2.00 -6.59 -7.28
CA SER A 21 1.15 -7.53 -6.54
C SER A 21 0.01 -6.80 -5.83
N GLY A 22 0.27 -5.63 -5.25
CA GLY A 22 -0.73 -4.84 -4.57
C GLY A 22 -1.84 -4.35 -5.50
N LEU A 23 -1.48 -3.88 -6.70
CA LEU A 23 -2.47 -3.49 -7.72
C LEU A 23 -3.25 -4.70 -8.24
N ALA A 24 -2.60 -5.84 -8.45
CA ALA A 24 -3.28 -7.06 -8.90
C ALA A 24 -4.30 -7.56 -7.86
N GLU A 25 -3.90 -7.57 -6.59
CA GLU A 25 -4.76 -8.01 -5.48
C GLU A 25 -5.90 -7.01 -5.20
N ALA A 26 -5.66 -5.70 -5.37
CA ALA A 26 -6.68 -4.66 -5.23
C ALA A 26 -7.70 -4.64 -6.39
N LEU A 27 -7.25 -4.83 -7.62
CA LEU A 27 -8.11 -4.68 -8.80
C LEU A 27 -8.79 -5.97 -9.23
N ALA A 28 -8.18 -7.12 -8.91
CA ALA A 28 -8.63 -8.43 -9.34
C ALA A 28 -8.43 -9.49 -8.24
N PRO A 29 -9.00 -9.29 -7.02
CA PRO A 29 -8.75 -10.17 -5.87
C PRO A 29 -9.12 -11.63 -6.14
N HIS A 30 -10.21 -11.88 -6.88
CA HIS A 30 -10.63 -13.24 -7.23
C HIS A 30 -9.65 -13.94 -8.17
N GLN A 31 -9.11 -13.23 -9.17
CA GLN A 31 -8.13 -13.78 -10.09
C GLN A 31 -6.76 -13.96 -9.42
N PHE A 32 -6.37 -13.02 -8.56
CA PHE A 32 -5.09 -13.04 -7.85
C PHE A 32 -5.05 -14.14 -6.79
N VAL A 33 -6.09 -14.27 -5.96
CA VAL A 33 -6.17 -15.33 -4.95
C VAL A 33 -6.57 -16.67 -5.57
N GLY A 34 -7.27 -16.65 -6.70
CA GLY A 34 -7.67 -17.83 -7.47
C GLY A 34 -6.50 -18.68 -7.98
N SER A 35 -5.27 -18.15 -7.99
CA SER A 35 -4.06 -18.96 -8.24
C SER A 35 -3.64 -19.83 -7.05
N PHE A 36 -4.21 -19.60 -5.86
CA PHE A 36 -3.88 -20.28 -4.61
C PHE A 36 -5.05 -21.01 -3.98
N LEU A 37 -6.29 -20.56 -4.20
CA LEU A 37 -7.53 -21.12 -3.65
C LEU A 37 -8.60 -21.32 -4.72
N THR A 38 -9.47 -22.31 -4.53
CA THR A 38 -10.54 -22.67 -5.49
C THR A 38 -11.71 -21.69 -5.51
N SER A 39 -11.94 -20.96 -4.42
CA SER A 39 -12.97 -19.92 -4.35
C SER A 39 -12.61 -18.87 -3.29
N LEU A 40 -13.08 -17.65 -3.50
CA LEU A 40 -12.92 -16.52 -2.60
C LEU A 40 -14.31 -15.94 -2.32
N ASN A 41 -14.75 -15.99 -1.06
CA ASN A 41 -16.01 -15.38 -0.64
C ASN A 41 -15.86 -13.85 -0.55
N ALA A 42 -16.96 -13.13 -0.32
CA ALA A 42 -16.97 -11.67 -0.29
C ALA A 42 -16.03 -11.09 0.78
N ASP A 43 -16.01 -11.67 1.98
CA ASP A 43 -15.13 -11.22 3.07
C ASP A 43 -13.64 -11.41 2.71
N GLY A 44 -13.30 -12.56 2.11
CA GLY A 44 -11.96 -12.83 1.62
C GLY A 44 -11.56 -11.91 0.47
N ALA A 45 -12.50 -11.59 -0.44
CA ALA A 45 -12.28 -10.66 -1.54
C ALA A 45 -12.01 -9.25 -1.03
N PHE A 46 -12.78 -8.79 -0.03
CA PHE A 46 -12.54 -7.52 0.63
C PHE A 46 -11.19 -7.47 1.33
N MET A 47 -10.82 -8.53 2.04
CA MET A 47 -9.52 -8.58 2.72
C MET A 47 -8.35 -8.58 1.74
N ALA A 48 -8.45 -9.33 0.64
CA ALA A 48 -7.46 -9.31 -0.43
C ALA A 48 -7.36 -7.90 -1.03
N GLN A 49 -8.49 -7.28 -1.36
CA GLN A 49 -8.51 -5.94 -1.92
C GLN A 49 -7.83 -4.91 -1.01
N THR A 50 -8.18 -4.96 0.27
CA THR A 50 -7.64 -4.11 1.31
C THR A 50 -6.12 -4.31 1.47
N THR A 51 -5.68 -5.56 1.46
CA THR A 51 -4.25 -5.91 1.52
C THR A 51 -3.50 -5.41 0.28
N GLY A 52 -4.11 -5.53 -0.91
CA GLY A 52 -3.57 -5.02 -2.15
C GLY A 52 -3.42 -3.50 -2.15
N VAL A 53 -4.45 -2.77 -1.70
CA VAL A 53 -4.42 -1.31 -1.53
C VAL A 53 -3.31 -0.90 -0.57
N PHE A 54 -3.19 -1.62 0.55
CA PHE A 54 -2.14 -1.40 1.53
C PHE A 54 -0.75 -1.56 0.89
N GLN A 55 -0.54 -2.66 0.17
CA GLN A 55 0.73 -2.99 -0.48
C GLN A 55 1.09 -2.00 -1.61
N ALA A 56 0.11 -1.54 -2.37
CA ALA A 56 0.30 -0.50 -3.38
C ALA A 56 0.69 0.85 -2.75
N GLY A 57 0.06 1.22 -1.63
CA GLY A 57 0.41 2.43 -0.90
C GLY A 57 1.83 2.38 -0.33
N THR A 58 2.25 1.25 0.27
CA THR A 58 3.63 1.11 0.79
C THR A 58 4.66 1.09 -0.32
N ALA A 59 4.32 0.57 -1.50
CA ALA A 59 5.16 0.63 -2.69
C ALA A 59 5.47 2.08 -3.11
N ILE A 60 4.45 2.96 -3.11
CA ILE A 60 4.62 4.39 -3.42
C ILE A 60 5.58 5.03 -2.41
N ILE A 61 5.37 4.82 -1.12
CA ILE A 61 6.22 5.40 -0.07
C ILE A 61 7.66 4.89 -0.18
N ALA A 62 7.85 3.59 -0.39
CA ALA A 62 9.17 3.00 -0.56
C ALA A 62 9.90 3.59 -1.78
N PHE A 63 9.18 3.76 -2.89
CA PHE A 63 9.74 4.41 -4.06
C PHE A 63 10.16 5.85 -3.75
N MET A 64 9.32 6.63 -3.06
CA MET A 64 9.66 8.01 -2.70
C MET A 64 10.83 8.10 -1.70
N ALA A 65 10.94 7.14 -0.77
CA ALA A 65 12.01 7.08 0.23
C ALA A 65 13.39 6.69 -0.35
N ARG A 66 13.46 6.18 -1.59
CA ARG A 66 14.67 5.60 -2.20
C ARG A 66 15.92 6.50 -2.23
N ASN A 67 15.74 7.81 -2.18
CA ASN A 67 16.83 8.80 -2.24
C ASN A 67 17.03 9.54 -0.92
N VAL A 68 16.36 9.12 0.16
CA VAL A 68 16.47 9.73 1.48
C VAL A 68 17.47 8.93 2.32
N GLY A 69 18.21 9.59 3.22
CA GLY A 69 19.18 8.90 4.08
C GLY A 69 18.54 7.77 4.90
N ASP A 70 19.26 6.67 5.09
CA ASP A 70 18.73 5.38 5.56
C ASP A 70 17.85 5.46 6.83
N LYS A 71 18.26 6.24 7.83
CA LYS A 71 17.49 6.42 9.07
C LYS A 71 16.15 7.12 8.85
N VAL A 72 16.11 8.06 7.92
CA VAL A 72 14.88 8.79 7.56
C VAL A 72 14.01 7.91 6.68
N ALA A 73 14.59 7.19 5.72
CA ALA A 73 13.87 6.23 4.88
C ALA A 73 13.15 5.16 5.71
N LEU A 74 13.79 4.60 6.73
CA LEU A 74 13.16 3.63 7.62
C LEU A 74 11.99 4.23 8.42
N ARG A 75 12.17 5.44 8.99
CA ARG A 75 11.09 6.15 9.71
C ARG A 75 9.91 6.46 8.79
N SER A 76 10.20 6.88 7.57
CA SER A 76 9.21 7.14 6.51
C SER A 76 8.39 5.90 6.18
N LEU A 77 9.04 4.75 6.02
CA LEU A 77 8.35 3.48 5.78
C LEU A 77 7.43 3.11 6.94
N LEU A 78 7.89 3.20 8.19
CA LEU A 78 7.10 2.86 9.38
C LEU A 78 5.91 3.81 9.59
N ALA A 79 6.13 5.11 9.42
CA ALA A 79 5.06 6.10 9.56
C ALA A 79 4.04 5.99 8.41
N GLY A 80 4.51 5.72 7.20
CA GLY A 80 3.64 5.50 6.04
C GLY A 80 2.84 4.20 6.13
N PHE A 81 3.46 3.12 6.63
CA PHE A 81 2.79 1.86 6.98
C PHE A 81 1.63 2.12 7.97
N THR A 82 1.88 2.91 9.01
CA THR A 82 0.88 3.24 10.04
C THR A 82 -0.25 4.09 9.47
N PHE A 83 0.09 5.09 8.66
CA PHE A 83 -0.88 6.01 8.07
C PHE A 83 -1.81 5.32 7.06
N ILE A 84 -1.27 4.45 6.20
CA ILE A 84 -2.09 3.68 5.26
C ILE A 84 -2.99 2.70 6.01
N ASN A 85 -2.49 2.01 7.06
CA ASN A 85 -3.34 1.14 7.89
C ASN A 85 -4.50 1.91 8.53
N ALA A 86 -4.24 3.10 9.06
CA ALA A 86 -5.27 3.93 9.65
C ALA A 86 -6.33 4.35 8.62
N GLY A 87 -5.90 4.71 7.40
CA GLY A 87 -6.80 5.00 6.28
C GLY A 87 -7.67 3.79 5.92
N VAL A 88 -7.05 2.61 5.82
CA VAL A 88 -7.71 1.36 5.43
C VAL A 88 -8.82 1.03 6.43
N VAL A 89 -8.49 1.07 7.72
CA VAL A 89 -9.44 0.80 8.78
C VAL A 89 -10.56 1.84 8.79
N ALA A 90 -10.25 3.13 8.59
CA ALA A 90 -11.25 4.19 8.58
C ALA A 90 -12.26 4.01 7.44
N VAL A 91 -11.80 3.68 6.24
CA VAL A 91 -12.66 3.43 5.07
C VAL A 91 -13.49 2.15 5.25
N ALA A 92 -12.88 1.07 5.75
CA ALA A 92 -13.58 -0.17 6.07
C ALA A 92 -14.72 0.06 7.08
N VAL A 93 -14.42 0.79 8.17
CA VAL A 93 -15.41 1.15 9.20
C VAL A 93 -16.50 2.05 8.61
N GLN A 94 -16.16 3.03 7.76
CA GLN A 94 -17.15 3.87 7.10
C GLN A 94 -18.09 3.05 6.20
N GLN A 95 -17.56 2.11 5.43
CA GLN A 95 -18.38 1.22 4.58
C GLN A 95 -19.33 0.37 5.43
N MET A 96 -18.84 -0.23 6.52
CA MET A 96 -19.69 -0.95 7.48
C MET A 96 -20.83 -0.08 8.03
N VAL A 97 -20.51 1.15 8.44
CA VAL A 97 -21.50 2.08 9.03
C VAL A 97 -22.52 2.56 7.99
N SER A 98 -22.08 2.80 6.75
CA SER A 98 -22.94 3.39 5.70
C SER A 98 -23.80 2.37 4.94
N ARG A 99 -23.31 1.14 4.76
CA ARG A 99 -23.97 0.11 3.94
C ARG A 99 -24.46 -1.08 4.76
N GLY A 100 -24.11 -1.16 6.05
CA GLY A 100 -24.39 -2.33 6.90
C GLY A 100 -23.59 -3.58 6.52
N THR A 101 -22.78 -3.50 5.46
CA THR A 101 -21.94 -4.58 4.94
C THR A 101 -20.59 -4.03 4.51
N VAL A 102 -19.61 -4.93 4.47
CA VAL A 102 -18.30 -4.68 3.88
C VAL A 102 -18.36 -5.21 2.44
N SER A 103 -18.20 -4.36 1.42
CA SER A 103 -18.27 -4.79 0.02
C SER A 103 -16.96 -4.49 -0.71
N SER A 104 -16.46 -5.47 -1.47
CA SER A 104 -15.22 -5.42 -2.23
C SER A 104 -15.34 -4.68 -3.58
N ASP A 105 -16.27 -3.75 -3.72
CA ASP A 105 -16.63 -3.20 -5.04
C ASP A 105 -15.99 -1.82 -5.32
N GLY A 106 -15.12 -1.34 -4.43
CA GLY A 106 -14.67 0.05 -4.47
C GLY A 106 -13.24 0.27 -4.98
N ILE A 107 -13.08 0.68 -6.25
CA ILE A 107 -11.84 1.37 -6.70
C ILE A 107 -11.59 2.66 -5.90
N GLY A 108 -12.65 3.24 -5.30
CA GLY A 108 -12.56 4.42 -4.45
C GLY A 108 -11.55 4.26 -3.30
N ASP A 109 -11.43 3.05 -2.74
CA ASP A 109 -10.49 2.78 -1.67
C ASP A 109 -9.06 2.90 -2.21
N LEU A 110 -8.76 2.29 -3.36
CA LEU A 110 -7.44 2.42 -4.00
C LEU A 110 -7.07 3.88 -4.29
N ILE A 111 -8.04 4.70 -4.71
CA ILE A 111 -7.82 6.14 -5.00
C ILE A 111 -7.50 6.91 -3.72
N VAL A 112 -8.32 6.80 -2.68
CA VAL A 112 -8.14 7.54 -1.42
C VAL A 112 -6.80 7.18 -0.78
N HIS A 113 -6.48 5.88 -0.73
CA HIS A 113 -5.22 5.40 -0.14
C HIS A 113 -4.01 5.76 -1.00
N GLY A 114 -4.11 5.70 -2.33
CA GLY A 114 -3.08 6.17 -3.24
C GLY A 114 -2.77 7.65 -3.04
N LEU A 115 -3.80 8.49 -2.93
CA LEU A 115 -3.64 9.93 -2.65
C LEU A 115 -3.01 10.19 -1.29
N MET A 116 -3.44 9.46 -0.25
CA MET A 116 -2.84 9.53 1.10
C MET A 116 -1.36 9.13 1.08
N ALA A 117 -1.01 8.04 0.38
CA ALA A 117 0.37 7.58 0.26
C ALA A 117 1.25 8.59 -0.50
N VAL A 118 0.75 9.18 -1.58
CA VAL A 118 1.44 10.23 -2.35
C VAL A 118 1.63 11.49 -1.50
N TRP A 119 0.59 11.96 -0.80
CA TRP A 119 0.65 13.14 0.07
C TRP A 119 1.66 12.94 1.19
N PHE A 120 1.61 11.79 1.87
CA PHE A 120 2.53 11.45 2.94
C PHE A 120 3.97 11.35 2.43
N GLY A 121 4.20 10.66 1.30
CA GLY A 121 5.50 10.57 0.67
C GLY A 121 6.06 11.95 0.27
N TYR A 122 5.21 12.84 -0.24
CA TYR A 122 5.60 14.22 -0.57
C TYR A 122 6.01 15.00 0.68
N TYR A 123 5.20 14.94 1.75
CA TYR A 123 5.53 15.56 3.03
C TYR A 123 6.88 15.12 3.57
N LEU A 124 7.20 13.82 3.48
CA LEU A 124 8.48 13.28 3.92
C LEU A 124 9.65 13.82 3.09
N VAL A 125 9.56 13.78 1.76
CA VAL A 125 10.63 14.27 0.87
C VAL A 125 10.85 15.78 1.06
N ALA A 126 9.77 16.55 1.17
CA ALA A 126 9.84 18.01 1.28
C ALA A 126 10.42 18.49 2.62
N ASN A 127 10.16 17.77 3.72
CA ASN A 127 10.46 18.25 5.08
C ASN A 127 11.57 17.48 5.81
N LEU A 128 11.82 16.21 5.48
CA LEU A 128 12.84 15.40 6.18
C LEU A 128 14.12 15.20 5.37
N ALA A 129 14.11 15.35 4.05
CA ALA A 129 15.34 15.29 3.25
C ALA A 129 16.21 16.56 3.39
N LYS A 130 15.69 17.61 4.03
CA LYS A 130 16.39 18.89 4.28
C LYS A 130 17.03 18.96 5.67
N ARG A 131 16.88 17.94 6.50
CA ARG A 131 17.48 17.84 7.85
C ARG A 131 18.50 16.72 7.88
#